data_AF-A0A662ZBX9-F1
#
_entry.id   AF-A0A662ZBX9-F1
#
_cell.length_a   1.000
_cell.length_b   1.000
_cell.length_c   1.000
_cell.angle_alpha   90.00
_cell.angle_beta   90.00
_cell.angle_gamma   90.00
#
_symmetry.space_group_name_H-M   'P 1'
#
loop_
_entity.id
_entity.type
_entity.pdbx_description
1 polymer ?
#
loop_
_entity_poly.entity_id
_entity_poly.type
_entity_poly.pdbx_seq_one_letter_code
_entity_poly.pdbx_strand_id
1 'polypeptide(L)'
;MKKETEKEFTEKRVKELRENIDLSDVPEITDMTGFHLKNYKPVKKAISFRIELDNLDWLKRKGEKGYQKRINEVLRWAREHGCPLA
;
A
#
# COMPACT_ATOMS: atom_id res chain seq x y z
N MET A 1 -37.71 -28.72 -7.65
CA MET A 1 -36.97 -27.53 -7.12
C MET A 1 -36.24 -26.87 -8.26
N LYS A 2 -36.69 -25.68 -8.70
CA LYS A 2 -35.99 -24.90 -9.72
C LYS A 2 -34.75 -24.29 -9.06
N LYS A 3 -33.55 -24.59 -9.59
CA LYS A 3 -32.31 -23.94 -9.17
C LYS A 3 -32.41 -22.47 -9.56
N GLU A 4 -32.37 -21.58 -8.58
CA GLU A 4 -32.23 -20.15 -8.84
C GLU A 4 -30.87 -19.93 -9.50
N THR A 5 -30.91 -19.64 -10.79
CA THR A 5 -29.77 -19.27 -11.61
C THR A 5 -29.05 -18.08 -10.98
N GLU A 6 -27.75 -18.25 -10.77
CA GLU A 6 -26.79 -17.25 -10.29
C GLU A 6 -27.06 -15.91 -10.99
N LYS A 7 -27.58 -14.93 -10.23
CA LYS A 7 -27.88 -13.60 -10.75
C LYS A 7 -26.55 -12.91 -11.04
N GLU A 8 -26.20 -12.79 -12.31
CA GLU A 8 -25.01 -12.08 -12.76
C GLU A 8 -25.07 -10.60 -12.33
N PHE A 9 -23.96 -10.11 -11.78
CA PHE A 9 -23.78 -8.70 -11.42
C PHE A 9 -23.59 -7.84 -12.67
N THR A 10 -24.69 -7.56 -13.37
CA THR A 10 -24.71 -6.58 -14.46
C THR A 10 -24.52 -5.15 -13.93
N GLU A 11 -23.90 -4.26 -14.71
CA GLU A 11 -23.59 -2.88 -14.31
C GLU A 11 -24.81 -2.10 -13.79
N LYS A 12 -25.97 -2.32 -14.42
CA LYS A 12 -27.25 -1.72 -14.02
C LYS A 12 -27.67 -2.18 -12.62
N ARG A 13 -27.51 -3.48 -12.33
CA ARG A 13 -27.84 -4.05 -11.02
C ARG A 13 -26.88 -3.59 -9.93
N VAL A 14 -25.59 -3.44 -10.26
CA VAL A 14 -24.59 -2.90 -9.34
C VAL A 14 -24.90 -1.45 -8.97
N LYS A 15 -25.34 -0.63 -9.92
CA LYS A 15 -25.72 0.77 -9.68
C LYS A 15 -26.93 0.89 -8.75
N GLU A 16 -27.98 0.11 -9.01
CA GLU A 16 -29.19 0.06 -8.19
C GLU A 16 -28.89 -0.40 -6.74
N LEU A 17 -27.97 -1.35 -6.57
CA LEU A 17 -27.55 -1.79 -5.23
C LEU A 17 -26.75 -0.72 -4.49
N ARG A 18 -25.91 0.07 -5.17
CA ARG A 18 -25.13 1.15 -4.57
C ARG A 18 -26.01 2.28 -4.03
N GLU A 19 -27.10 2.62 -4.72
CA GLU A 19 -28.03 3.67 -4.29
C GLU A 19 -28.80 3.32 -3.01
N ASN A 20 -28.90 2.04 -2.68
CA ASN A 20 -29.62 1.54 -1.50
C ASN A 20 -28.71 1.30 -0.28
N ILE A 21 -27.43 1.66 -0.33
CA ILE A 21 -26.50 1.49 0.79
C ILE A 21 -26.67 2.68 1.74
N ASP A 22 -27.12 2.39 2.96
CA ASP A 22 -27.13 3.36 4.05
C ASP A 22 -25.70 3.55 4.60
N LEU A 23 -25.20 4.79 4.53
CA LEU A 23 -23.87 5.21 4.98
C LEU A 23 -23.93 6.11 6.22
N SER A 24 -25.09 6.17 6.89
CA SER A 24 -25.31 7.04 8.05
C SER A 24 -24.43 6.69 9.27
N ASP A 25 -24.07 5.41 9.45
CA ASP A 25 -23.24 4.94 10.56
C ASP A 25 -21.72 5.05 10.28
N VAL A 26 -21.31 4.88 9.02
CA VAL A 26 -19.90 4.93 8.62
C VAL A 26 -19.75 5.72 7.32
N PRO A 27 -19.11 6.90 7.33
CA PRO A 27 -18.92 7.69 6.14
C PRO A 27 -17.99 6.96 5.14
N GLU A 28 -18.26 7.16 3.86
CA GLU A 28 -17.46 6.56 2.79
C GLU A 28 -16.05 7.16 2.77
N ILE A 29 -15.04 6.28 2.81
CA ILE A 29 -13.64 6.68 2.69
C ILE A 29 -13.35 6.99 1.23
N THR A 30 -13.41 8.28 0.89
CA THR A 30 -13.12 8.81 -0.45
C THR A 30 -11.63 9.06 -0.67
N ASP A 31 -10.86 9.23 0.40
CA ASP A 31 -9.42 9.45 0.35
C ASP A 31 -8.66 8.38 1.16
N MET A 32 -7.85 7.57 0.46
CA MET A 32 -7.04 6.49 1.00
C MET A 32 -5.56 6.89 1.14
N THR A 33 -5.19 8.14 0.83
CA THR A 33 -3.78 8.58 0.78
C THR A 33 -3.05 8.45 2.12
N GLY A 34 -3.76 8.51 3.25
CA GLY A 34 -3.22 8.30 4.60
C GLY A 34 -3.50 6.91 5.19
N PHE A 35 -4.17 6.01 4.46
CA PHE A 35 -4.60 4.73 5.01
C PHE A 35 -3.47 3.70 5.00
N HIS A 36 -2.71 3.66 6.09
CA HIS A 36 -1.75 2.59 6.34
C HIS A 36 -2.49 1.33 6.81
N LEU A 37 -2.91 0.49 5.85
CA LEU A 37 -3.36 -0.87 6.11
C LEU A 37 -2.34 -1.56 7.04
N LYS A 38 -2.74 -1.80 8.29
CA LYS A 38 -1.87 -2.35 9.36
C LYS A 38 -1.18 -3.66 8.94
N ASN A 39 -1.76 -4.39 7.98
CA ASN A 39 -1.27 -5.66 7.46
C ASN A 39 -0.69 -5.59 6.03
N TYR A 40 -0.63 -4.41 5.41
CA TYR A 40 -0.07 -4.29 4.07
C TYR A 40 1.45 -4.49 4.11
N LYS A 41 1.89 -5.58 3.49
CA LYS A 41 3.31 -5.88 3.27
C LYS A 41 3.63 -5.57 1.81
N PRO A 42 4.45 -4.53 1.53
CA PRO A 42 4.87 -4.24 0.18
C PRO A 42 5.59 -5.44 -0.43
N VAL A 43 5.29 -5.73 -1.70
CA VAL A 43 6.02 -6.76 -2.46
C VAL A 43 7.46 -6.30 -2.63
N LYS A 44 8.41 -7.13 -2.22
CA LYS A 44 9.85 -6.85 -2.31
C LYS A 44 10.44 -7.67 -3.44
N LYS A 45 11.21 -7.02 -4.31
CA LYS A 45 12.05 -7.71 -5.30
C LYS A 45 13.49 -7.72 -4.79
N ALA A 46 14.12 -8.89 -4.75
CA ALA A 46 15.54 -8.98 -4.45
C ALA A 46 16.33 -8.43 -5.64
N ILE A 47 17.05 -7.34 -5.43
CA ILE A 47 17.96 -6.75 -6.41
C ILE A 47 19.35 -6.65 -5.79
N SER A 48 20.38 -6.81 -6.61
CA SER A 48 21.76 -6.52 -6.22
C SER A 48 22.14 -5.14 -6.74
N PHE A 49 22.62 -4.27 -5.86
CA PHE A 49 23.15 -2.95 -6.21
C PHE A 49 24.31 -2.61 -5.28
N ARG A 50 25.13 -1.64 -5.68
CA ARG A 50 26.21 -1.13 -4.85
C ARG A 50 25.74 0.13 -4.12
N ILE A 51 26.13 0.24 -2.85
CA ILE A 51 25.93 1.43 -2.02
C ILE A 51 27.30 1.87 -1.53
N GLU A 52 27.48 3.18 -1.34
CA GLU A 52 28.71 3.72 -0.76
C GLU A 52 28.89 3.22 0.69
N LEU A 53 30.16 3.10 1.11
CA LEU A 53 30.51 2.50 2.39
C LEU A 53 30.02 3.33 3.57
N ASP A 54 30.13 4.65 3.48
CA ASP A 54 29.65 5.60 4.48
C ASP A 54 28.13 5.51 4.69
N ASN A 55 27.38 5.37 3.60
CA ASN A 55 25.94 5.15 3.61
C ASN A 55 25.57 3.80 4.22
N LEU A 56 26.33 2.75 3.92
CA LEU A 56 26.16 1.44 4.56
C LEU A 56 26.42 1.51 6.06
N ASP A 57 27.50 2.16 6.47
CA ASP A 57 27.87 2.33 7.87
C ASP A 57 26.81 3.14 8.61
N TRP A 58 26.30 4.22 8.02
CA TRP A 58 25.18 5.00 8.55
C TRP A 58 23.93 4.15 8.78
N LEU A 59 23.52 3.33 7.79
CA LEU A 59 22.37 2.42 7.91
C LEU A 59 22.57 1.34 9.00
N LYS A 60 23.83 0.95 9.25
CA LYS A 60 24.22 -0.02 10.28
C LYS A 60 24.39 0.58 11.68
N ARG A 61 24.42 1.91 11.85
CA ARG A 61 24.59 2.57 13.18
C ARG A 61 23.58 2.11 14.23
N LYS A 62 22.32 1.84 13.82
CA LYS A 62 21.25 1.32 14.71
C LYS A 62 21.29 -0.20 14.91
N GLY A 63 22.35 -0.86 14.44
CA GLY A 63 22.55 -2.31 14.49
C GLY A 63 22.75 -2.92 13.11
N GLU A 64 23.59 -3.95 13.05
CA GLU A 64 23.98 -4.59 11.80
C GLU A 64 22.83 -5.37 11.13
N LYS A 65 21.87 -5.86 11.92
CA LYS A 65 20.65 -6.48 11.39
C LYS A 65 19.63 -5.42 11.00
N GLY A 66 18.92 -5.65 9.90
CA GLY A 66 17.78 -4.83 9.48
C GLY A 66 18.11 -3.60 8.63
N TYR A 67 19.37 -3.39 8.23
CA TYR A 67 19.74 -2.30 7.31
C TYR A 67 18.96 -2.36 5.98
N GLN A 68 18.67 -3.57 5.48
CA GLN A 68 17.81 -3.80 4.30
C GLN A 68 16.37 -3.28 4.47
N LYS A 69 15.83 -3.27 5.70
CA LYS A 69 14.53 -2.66 5.98
C LYS A 69 14.65 -1.14 6.02
N ARG A 70 15.70 -0.62 6.68
CA ARG A 70 15.96 0.82 6.82
C ARG A 70 16.19 1.51 5.49
N ILE A 71 16.93 0.89 4.57
CA ILE A 71 17.14 1.47 3.24
C ILE A 71 15.81 1.67 2.50
N ASN A 72 14.88 0.72 2.61
CA ASN A 72 13.55 0.85 2.00
C ASN A 72 12.69 1.94 2.69
N GLU A 73 12.86 2.14 3.99
CA GLU A 73 12.20 3.23 4.74
C GLU A 73 12.76 4.60 4.32
N VAL A 74 14.07 4.73 4.17
CA VAL A 74 14.72 5.96 3.70
C VAL A 74 14.29 6.29 2.28
N LEU A 75 14.29 5.32 1.37
CA LEU A 75 13.82 5.52 0.00
C LEU A 75 12.34 5.90 -0.05
N ARG A 76 11.50 5.36 0.85
CA ARG A 76 10.10 5.76 0.96
C ARG A 76 9.98 7.22 1.42
N TRP A 77 10.68 7.56 2.50
CA TRP A 77 10.70 8.91 3.03
C TRP A 77 11.15 9.92 1.97
N ALA A 78 12.21 9.60 1.21
CA ALA A 78 12.71 10.44 0.13
C ALA A 78 11.66 10.68 -0.95
N ARG A 79 10.91 9.65 -1.37
CA ARG A 79 9.82 9.80 -2.34
C ARG A 79 8.67 10.67 -1.82
N GLU A 80 8.30 10.51 -0.55
CA GLU A 80 7.21 11.27 0.08
C GLU A 80 7.58 12.75 0.29
N HIS A 81 8.87 13.06 0.47
CA HIS A 81 9.37 14.41 0.73
C HIS A 81 9.90 15.11 -0.53
N GLY A 82 9.61 14.58 -1.72
CA GLY A 82 9.97 15.21 -2.99
C GLY A 82 11.47 15.23 -3.26
N CYS A 83 12.20 14.19 -2.83
CA CYS A 83 13.61 14.04 -3.16
C CYS A 83 13.78 14.04 -4.70
N PRO A 84 14.58 14.97 -5.26
CA PRO A 84 14.79 15.04 -6.70
C PRO A 84 15.59 13.80 -7.13
N LEU A 85 14.93 12.91 -7.85
CA LEU A 85 15.62 11.89 -8.64
C LEU A 85 16.06 12.57 -9.93
N ALA A 86 17.37 12.64 -10.14
CA ALA A 86 17.96 13.16 -11.38
C ALA A 86 17.58 12.31 -12.60
#